data_AF-A0A6J6CF84-F1
#
_entry.id   AF-A0A6J6CF84-F1
#
_cell.length_a   1.000
_cell.length_b   1.000
_cell.length_c   1.000
_cell.angle_alpha   90.00
_cell.angle_beta   90.00
_cell.angle_gamma   90.00
#
_symmetry.space_group_name_H-M   'P 1'
#
loop_
_entity.id
_entity.type
_entity.pdbx_description
1 polymer ?
#
loop_
_entity_poly.entity_id
_entity_poly.type
_entity_poly.pdbx_seq_one_letter_code
_entity_poly.pdbx_strand_id
1 'polypeptide(L)'
;MAVVWLRNIVAPTVSGTAEVGATLSANKGTWTGYSTPTFTFQWYACTQKVTSATQTVPGTCATINVATQTTYTLTSTQLGKYITVKVTGTSAGTDPVSSLSVSTSTKVLTQTAATTKPTLTGAAKVGATLSANKGTWTGSSTPTLTYQWYACTQKVTSATQTVPATCATINAATQTTLTLTSTHQGKHITVKVTGTSAGTDPVSWLSVSTSTKVLMRATATTKPTLTGTAKVGAKLTANEGTWTGSPAPTFTYQWYACTQKVSSATQTVPSTCQAINGQTKTTLTLTSTHQGKYITVKVTGTSNGTPATLWLAKTTTKVS
;
A
#
# COMPACT_ATOMS: atom_id res chain seq x y z
N MET A 1 8.91 -70.22 -25.43
CA MET A 1 9.31 -68.82 -25.18
C MET A 1 8.04 -67.99 -25.03
N ALA A 2 7.90 -67.21 -23.95
CA ALA A 2 6.77 -66.31 -23.80
C ALA A 2 6.97 -65.08 -24.69
N VAL A 3 6.02 -64.81 -25.58
CA VAL A 3 6.05 -63.61 -26.43
C VAL A 3 5.78 -62.40 -25.53
N VAL A 4 6.76 -61.49 -25.42
CA VAL A 4 6.60 -60.24 -24.65
C VAL A 4 6.04 -59.16 -25.58
N TRP A 5 4.74 -59.00 -25.53
CA TRP A 5 4.03 -57.95 -26.27
C TRP A 5 4.34 -56.57 -25.70
N LEU A 6 4.33 -55.57 -26.58
CA LEU A 6 4.46 -54.17 -26.18
C LEU A 6 3.27 -53.78 -25.30
N ARG A 7 3.53 -53.29 -24.08
CA ARG A 7 2.48 -52.78 -23.18
C ARG A 7 3.04 -51.75 -22.21
N ASN A 8 2.19 -50.82 -21.81
CA ASN A 8 2.46 -49.93 -20.70
C ASN A 8 2.06 -50.61 -19.38
N ILE A 9 2.98 -50.73 -18.43
CA ILE A 9 2.74 -51.37 -17.13
C ILE A 9 2.71 -50.37 -15.96
N VAL A 10 3.25 -49.17 -16.17
CA VAL A 10 3.08 -48.03 -15.27
C VAL A 10 2.68 -46.84 -16.12
N ALA A 11 1.53 -46.25 -15.80
CA ALA A 11 0.97 -45.14 -16.56
C ALA A 11 1.95 -43.95 -16.68
N PRO A 12 1.91 -43.21 -17.80
CA PRO A 12 2.60 -41.94 -17.89
C PRO A 12 2.04 -40.93 -16.89
N THR A 13 2.86 -39.96 -16.52
CA THR A 13 2.49 -38.89 -15.57
C THR A 13 2.85 -37.52 -16.11
N VAL A 14 2.13 -36.51 -15.63
CA VAL A 14 2.40 -35.09 -15.88
C VAL A 14 2.77 -34.44 -14.56
N SER A 15 3.88 -33.71 -14.54
CA SER A 15 4.34 -32.92 -13.40
C SER A 15 4.57 -31.46 -13.77
N GLY A 16 4.41 -30.55 -12.79
CA GLY A 16 4.52 -29.10 -12.96
C GLY A 16 3.26 -28.37 -12.46
N THR A 17 3.28 -27.03 -12.46
CA THR A 17 2.13 -26.21 -12.08
C THR A 17 1.25 -25.92 -13.30
N ALA A 18 -0.07 -26.02 -13.13
CA ALA A 18 -1.04 -25.70 -14.18
C ALA A 18 -1.27 -24.18 -14.23
N GLU A 19 -0.26 -23.45 -14.70
CA GLU A 19 -0.28 -21.98 -14.79
C GLU A 19 0.19 -21.52 -16.16
N VAL A 20 -0.42 -20.47 -16.70
CA VAL A 20 0.04 -19.86 -17.97
C VAL A 20 1.50 -19.42 -17.83
N GLY A 21 2.34 -19.87 -18.76
CA GLY A 21 3.79 -19.64 -18.77
C GLY A 21 4.61 -20.73 -18.07
N ALA A 22 4.00 -21.60 -17.27
CA ALA A 22 4.69 -22.73 -16.64
C ALA A 22 4.95 -23.87 -17.63
N THR A 23 6.03 -24.63 -17.41
CA THR A 23 6.37 -25.81 -18.21
C THR A 23 5.95 -27.08 -17.48
N LEU A 24 5.11 -27.88 -18.12
CA LEU A 24 4.78 -29.24 -17.69
C LEU A 24 5.78 -30.23 -18.27
N SER A 25 6.07 -31.29 -17.52
CA SER A 25 6.94 -32.39 -17.94
C SER A 25 6.16 -33.70 -17.96
N ALA A 26 6.37 -34.49 -19.01
CA ALA A 26 5.81 -35.82 -19.17
C ALA A 26 6.84 -36.88 -18.76
N ASN A 27 6.45 -37.78 -17.86
CA ASN A 27 7.12 -39.05 -17.69
C ASN A 27 6.39 -40.10 -18.53
N LYS A 28 7.13 -40.83 -19.36
CA LYS A 28 6.55 -41.87 -20.23
C LYS A 28 5.97 -43.06 -19.48
N GLY A 29 6.29 -43.24 -18.20
CA GLY A 29 5.98 -44.43 -17.43
C GLY A 29 6.87 -45.63 -17.78
N THR A 30 6.43 -46.82 -17.39
CA THR A 30 7.18 -48.07 -17.57
C THR A 30 6.50 -48.92 -18.62
N TRP A 31 7.29 -49.43 -19.57
CA TRP A 31 6.82 -50.21 -20.71
C TRP A 31 7.60 -51.51 -20.81
N THR A 32 6.94 -52.59 -21.20
CA THR A 32 7.58 -53.87 -21.55
C THR A 32 7.39 -54.13 -23.03
N GLY A 33 8.35 -54.77 -23.69
CA GLY A 33 8.26 -55.18 -25.09
C GLY A 33 9.47 -56.03 -25.48
N TYR A 34 9.34 -56.81 -26.56
CA TYR A 34 10.40 -57.69 -27.04
C TYR A 34 11.63 -56.93 -27.56
N SER A 35 11.43 -55.83 -28.27
CA SER A 35 12.50 -54.92 -28.71
C SER A 35 12.35 -53.55 -28.05
N THR A 36 13.47 -52.83 -27.89
CA THR A 36 13.49 -51.51 -27.23
C THR A 36 12.50 -50.56 -27.89
N PRO A 37 11.43 -50.13 -27.18
CA PRO A 37 10.41 -49.27 -27.76
C PRO A 37 10.91 -47.84 -27.94
N THR A 38 10.48 -47.20 -29.02
CA THR A 38 10.57 -45.74 -29.21
C THR A 38 9.27 -45.08 -28.77
N PHE A 39 9.33 -43.80 -28.39
CA PHE A 39 8.18 -43.10 -27.81
C PHE A 39 7.91 -41.78 -28.52
N THR A 40 6.64 -41.52 -28.78
CA THR A 40 6.14 -40.21 -29.19
C THR A 40 5.17 -39.68 -28.14
N PHE A 41 5.13 -38.35 -28.00
CA PHE A 41 4.26 -37.65 -27.06
C PHE A 41 3.26 -36.81 -27.84
N GLN A 42 2.09 -36.62 -27.27
CA GLN A 42 1.11 -35.65 -27.74
C GLN A 42 0.35 -35.10 -26.54
N TRP A 43 0.39 -33.78 -26.36
CA TRP A 43 -0.33 -33.12 -25.28
C TRP A 43 -1.78 -32.80 -25.67
N TYR A 44 -2.67 -32.83 -24.68
CA TYR A 44 -4.10 -32.59 -24.82
C TYR A 44 -4.60 -31.63 -23.74
N ALA A 45 -5.60 -30.82 -24.10
CA ALA A 45 -6.31 -29.93 -23.19
C ALA A 45 -7.76 -30.41 -23.01
N CYS A 46 -8.15 -30.67 -21.76
CA CYS A 46 -9.43 -31.27 -21.42
C CYS A 46 -10.36 -30.31 -20.68
N THR A 47 -11.66 -30.33 -20.99
CA THR A 47 -12.69 -29.59 -20.26
C THR A 47 -13.05 -30.24 -18.93
N GLN A 48 -12.89 -31.55 -18.82
CA GLN A 48 -13.07 -32.35 -17.61
C GLN A 48 -11.76 -32.99 -17.16
N LYS A 49 -11.65 -33.27 -15.87
CA LYS A 49 -10.46 -33.89 -15.27
C LYS A 49 -10.38 -35.36 -15.71
N VAL A 50 -9.21 -35.77 -16.18
CA VAL A 50 -8.92 -37.19 -16.46
C VAL A 50 -8.41 -37.81 -15.16
N THR A 51 -9.25 -38.59 -14.49
CA THR A 51 -9.00 -39.11 -13.13
C THR A 51 -8.24 -40.43 -13.11
N SER A 52 -8.23 -41.17 -14.22
CA SER A 52 -7.50 -42.43 -14.37
C SER A 52 -6.81 -42.50 -15.73
N ALA A 53 -5.66 -43.16 -15.79
CA ALA A 53 -4.99 -43.43 -17.05
C ALA A 53 -5.87 -44.32 -17.95
N THR A 54 -5.84 -44.06 -19.26
CA THR A 54 -6.68 -44.76 -20.25
C THR A 54 -5.94 -44.87 -21.58
N GLN A 55 -6.30 -45.83 -22.42
CA GLN A 55 -5.69 -46.00 -23.75
C GLN A 55 -6.29 -45.03 -24.79
N THR A 56 -7.54 -44.61 -24.59
CA THR A 56 -8.27 -43.73 -25.51
C THR A 56 -8.30 -42.30 -25.01
N VAL A 57 -8.26 -41.33 -25.92
CA VAL A 57 -8.40 -39.92 -25.57
C VAL A 57 -9.89 -39.63 -25.31
N PRO A 58 -10.28 -39.16 -24.11
CA PRO A 58 -11.67 -38.81 -23.85
C PRO A 58 -12.16 -37.71 -24.78
N GLY A 59 -13.44 -37.73 -25.18
CA GLY A 59 -14.04 -36.68 -26.02
C GLY A 59 -14.05 -35.28 -25.39
N THR A 60 -13.81 -35.18 -24.08
CA THR A 60 -13.61 -33.92 -23.35
C THR A 60 -12.23 -33.30 -23.59
N CYS A 61 -11.32 -34.01 -24.26
CA CYS A 61 -9.94 -33.61 -24.51
C CYS A 61 -9.71 -33.28 -25.98
N ALA A 62 -9.15 -32.11 -26.25
CA ALA A 62 -8.74 -31.68 -27.57
C ALA A 62 -7.22 -31.70 -27.70
N THR A 63 -6.72 -32.09 -28.88
CA THR A 63 -5.29 -32.09 -29.19
C THR A 63 -4.73 -30.68 -29.11
N ILE A 64 -3.56 -30.53 -28.48
CA ILE A 64 -2.78 -29.31 -28.56
C ILE A 64 -1.84 -29.43 -29.76
N ASN A 65 -2.11 -28.65 -30.80
CA ASN A 65 -1.34 -28.73 -32.05
C ASN A 65 0.17 -28.58 -31.78
N VAL A 66 0.95 -29.39 -32.48
CA VAL A 66 2.43 -29.42 -32.47
C VAL A 66 3.10 -29.66 -31.11
N ALA A 67 2.33 -29.94 -30.05
CA ALA A 67 2.86 -30.24 -28.72
C ALA A 67 3.26 -31.72 -28.62
N THR A 68 4.43 -32.07 -29.17
CA THR A 68 4.92 -33.45 -29.27
C THR A 68 6.17 -33.75 -28.46
N GLN A 69 6.68 -32.76 -27.71
CA GLN A 69 7.87 -32.90 -26.89
C GLN A 69 7.56 -33.49 -25.50
N THR A 70 8.59 -33.96 -24.81
CA THR A 70 8.50 -34.44 -23.42
C THR A 70 8.10 -33.33 -22.43
N THR A 71 8.25 -32.07 -22.83
CA THR A 71 7.84 -30.91 -22.05
C THR A 71 6.89 -30.03 -22.85
N TYR A 72 5.97 -29.34 -22.18
CA TYR A 72 5.06 -28.39 -22.80
C TYR A 72 4.88 -27.14 -21.95
N THR A 73 5.17 -25.98 -22.54
CA THR A 73 4.95 -24.67 -21.90
C THR A 73 3.52 -24.21 -22.15
N LEU A 74 2.78 -23.96 -21.07
CA LEU A 74 1.39 -23.57 -21.10
C LEU A 74 1.23 -22.13 -21.62
N THR A 75 0.23 -21.92 -22.47
CA THR A 75 -0.13 -20.59 -22.98
C THR A 75 -1.53 -20.20 -22.51
N SER A 76 -1.95 -18.96 -22.81
CA SER A 76 -3.31 -18.49 -22.51
C SER A 76 -4.41 -19.33 -23.18
N THR A 77 -4.10 -20.06 -24.25
CA THR A 77 -5.07 -20.92 -24.95
C THR A 77 -5.50 -22.15 -24.12
N GLN A 78 -4.70 -22.54 -23.12
CA GLN A 78 -5.01 -23.64 -22.20
C GLN A 78 -5.80 -23.19 -20.97
N LEU A 79 -6.04 -21.88 -20.78
CA LEU A 79 -6.73 -21.34 -19.61
C LEU A 79 -8.07 -22.06 -19.36
N GLY A 80 -8.29 -22.49 -18.11
CA GLY A 80 -9.52 -23.18 -17.69
C GLY A 80 -9.62 -24.64 -18.14
N LYS A 81 -8.55 -25.24 -18.69
CA LYS A 81 -8.47 -26.65 -19.11
C LYS A 81 -7.58 -27.46 -18.18
N TYR A 82 -7.81 -28.76 -18.10
CA TYR A 82 -6.87 -29.72 -17.53
C TYR A 82 -5.90 -30.20 -18.61
N ILE A 83 -4.66 -30.51 -18.25
CA ILE A 83 -3.64 -30.90 -19.23
C ILE A 83 -3.22 -32.35 -19.00
N THR A 84 -3.19 -33.14 -20.06
CA THR A 84 -2.76 -34.54 -20.05
C THR A 84 -1.83 -34.81 -21.24
N VAL A 85 -1.07 -35.90 -21.17
CA VAL A 85 -0.17 -36.33 -22.25
C VAL A 85 -0.48 -37.76 -22.65
N LYS A 86 -0.57 -37.99 -23.96
CA LYS A 86 -0.61 -39.32 -24.55
C LYS A 86 0.80 -39.72 -24.92
N VAL A 87 1.20 -40.91 -24.51
CA VAL A 87 2.47 -41.53 -24.87
C VAL A 87 2.18 -42.73 -25.74
N THR A 88 2.75 -42.77 -26.93
CA THR A 88 2.63 -43.90 -27.85
C THR A 88 3.98 -44.58 -27.95
N GLY A 89 4.04 -45.85 -27.56
CA GLY A 89 5.19 -46.72 -27.74
C GLY A 89 5.08 -47.47 -29.06
N THR A 90 6.20 -47.60 -29.77
CA THR A 90 6.31 -48.42 -30.99
C THR A 90 7.48 -49.39 -30.84
N SER A 91 7.26 -50.66 -31.18
CA SER A 91 8.27 -51.72 -31.17
C SER A 91 8.18 -52.51 -32.48
N ALA A 92 9.30 -53.03 -32.98
CA ALA A 92 9.31 -53.73 -34.26
C ALA A 92 8.43 -54.98 -34.23
N GLY A 93 7.58 -55.15 -35.24
CA GLY A 93 6.69 -56.31 -35.36
C GLY A 93 5.44 -56.29 -34.46
N THR A 94 5.13 -55.16 -33.82
CA THR A 94 3.91 -54.98 -33.01
C THR A 94 3.17 -53.70 -33.38
N ASP A 95 1.85 -53.69 -33.26
CA ASP A 95 1.06 -52.46 -33.38
C ASP A 95 1.44 -51.43 -32.30
N PRO A 96 1.42 -50.12 -32.62
CA PRO A 96 1.68 -49.08 -31.63
C PRO A 96 0.68 -49.15 -30.47
N VAL A 97 1.18 -49.03 -29.25
CA VAL A 97 0.35 -49.02 -28.03
C VAL A 97 0.43 -47.66 -27.40
N SER A 98 -0.72 -47.11 -27.00
CA SER A 98 -0.78 -45.79 -26.36
C SER A 98 -1.36 -45.82 -24.96
N SER A 99 -0.84 -44.96 -24.10
CA SER A 99 -1.32 -44.73 -22.74
C SER A 99 -1.44 -43.22 -22.51
N LEU A 100 -2.61 -42.77 -22.05
CA LEU A 100 -2.90 -41.40 -21.68
C LEU A 100 -2.73 -41.26 -20.16
N SER A 101 -2.05 -40.21 -19.73
CA SER A 101 -1.88 -39.93 -18.31
C SER A 101 -3.18 -39.45 -17.67
N VAL A 102 -3.24 -39.52 -16.34
CA VAL A 102 -4.13 -38.61 -15.58
C VAL A 102 -3.79 -37.16 -15.92
N SER A 103 -4.77 -36.27 -15.87
CA SER A 103 -4.53 -34.86 -16.14
C SER A 103 -3.93 -34.16 -14.93
N THR A 104 -3.51 -32.90 -15.10
CA THR A 104 -3.19 -31.98 -14.00
C THR A 104 -4.28 -31.98 -12.93
N SER A 105 -3.88 -31.74 -11.67
CA SER A 105 -4.80 -31.78 -10.52
C SER A 105 -5.82 -30.64 -10.55
N THR A 106 -5.43 -29.48 -11.08
CA THR A 106 -6.22 -28.27 -11.29
C THR A 106 -6.28 -27.89 -12.77
N LYS A 107 -7.23 -27.01 -13.11
CA LYS A 107 -7.26 -26.33 -14.40
C LYS A 107 -6.10 -25.36 -14.51
N VAL A 108 -5.66 -25.08 -15.73
CA VAL A 108 -4.68 -24.03 -16.00
C VAL A 108 -5.27 -22.68 -15.58
N LEU A 109 -4.53 -21.92 -14.78
CA LEU A 109 -4.90 -20.59 -14.30
C LEU A 109 -3.91 -19.54 -14.80
N THR A 110 -4.33 -18.28 -14.80
CA THR A 110 -3.43 -17.13 -14.91
C THR A 110 -3.19 -16.59 -13.52
N GLN A 111 -1.92 -16.47 -13.13
CA GLN A 111 -1.53 -15.91 -11.83
C GLN A 111 -2.05 -14.48 -11.67
N THR A 112 -2.48 -14.13 -10.45
CA THR A 112 -2.86 -12.74 -10.16
C THR A 112 -1.63 -11.83 -10.30
N ALA A 113 -1.78 -10.72 -11.02
CA ALA A 113 -0.69 -9.76 -11.20
C ALA A 113 -1.21 -8.33 -11.27
N ALA A 114 -0.43 -7.37 -10.76
CA ALA A 114 -0.67 -5.94 -10.95
C ALA A 114 0.09 -5.44 -12.19
N THR A 115 -0.63 -5.17 -13.27
CA THR A 115 -0.08 -4.66 -14.55
C THR A 115 0.22 -3.17 -14.49
N THR A 116 -0.51 -2.42 -13.66
CA THR A 116 -0.10 -1.08 -13.21
C THR A 116 -0.11 -1.04 -11.70
N LYS A 117 0.92 -0.41 -11.11
CA LYS A 117 1.12 -0.43 -9.66
C LYS A 117 0.16 0.53 -8.95
N PRO A 118 -0.22 0.24 -7.70
CA PRO A 118 -1.05 1.15 -6.91
C PRO A 118 -0.39 2.52 -6.71
N THR A 119 -1.21 3.56 -6.69
CA THR A 119 -0.81 4.93 -6.33
C THR A 119 -1.76 5.49 -5.28
N LEU A 120 -1.44 6.66 -4.72
CA LEU A 120 -2.34 7.38 -3.84
C LEU A 120 -2.37 8.86 -4.20
N THR A 121 -3.47 9.53 -3.85
CA THR A 121 -3.67 10.97 -4.05
C THR A 121 -4.19 11.61 -2.76
N GLY A 122 -4.12 12.94 -2.70
CA GLY A 122 -4.53 13.73 -1.54
C GLY A 122 -3.35 14.42 -0.83
N ALA A 123 -3.68 15.37 0.03
CA ALA A 123 -2.68 16.15 0.77
C ALA A 123 -2.24 15.41 2.05
N ALA A 124 -0.94 15.37 2.31
CA ALA A 124 -0.38 14.85 3.55
C ALA A 124 -0.55 15.88 4.69
N LYS A 125 -1.77 16.09 5.15
CA LYS A 125 -2.10 17.02 6.24
C LYS A 125 -3.15 16.41 7.16
N VAL A 126 -3.01 16.61 8.47
CA VAL A 126 -4.04 16.20 9.44
C VAL A 126 -5.39 16.81 9.06
N GLY A 127 -6.44 15.98 9.06
CA GLY A 127 -7.80 16.29 8.63
C GLY A 127 -8.06 16.07 7.13
N ALA A 128 -7.02 15.91 6.30
CA ALA A 128 -7.20 15.58 4.88
C ALA A 128 -7.43 14.08 4.67
N THR A 129 -8.05 13.74 3.54
CA THR A 129 -8.27 12.35 3.12
C THR A 129 -7.35 11.98 1.98
N LEU A 130 -6.66 10.85 2.13
CA LEU A 130 -5.92 10.19 1.05
C LEU A 130 -6.81 9.16 0.37
N SER A 131 -6.66 9.00 -0.94
CA SER A 131 -7.39 8.01 -1.75
C SER A 131 -6.43 7.07 -2.44
N ALA A 132 -6.70 5.77 -2.37
CA ALA A 132 -5.93 4.74 -3.03
C ALA A 132 -6.43 4.53 -4.46
N ASN A 133 -5.53 4.63 -5.43
CA ASN A 133 -5.74 4.12 -6.78
C ASN A 133 -5.20 2.70 -6.83
N LYS A 134 -6.09 1.74 -7.08
CA LYS A 134 -5.76 0.31 -7.03
C LYS A 134 -4.78 -0.14 -8.12
N GLY A 135 -4.63 0.63 -9.20
CA GLY A 135 -3.99 0.18 -10.43
C GLY A 135 -4.86 -0.81 -11.21
N THR A 136 -4.23 -1.52 -12.13
CA THR A 136 -4.86 -2.54 -12.98
C THR A 136 -4.34 -3.91 -12.59
N TRP A 137 -5.26 -4.86 -12.46
CA TRP A 137 -4.96 -6.22 -12.01
C TRP A 137 -5.50 -7.22 -13.02
N THR A 138 -4.75 -8.28 -13.25
CA THR A 138 -5.10 -9.41 -14.10
C THR A 138 -5.07 -10.69 -13.27
N GLY A 139 -5.77 -11.73 -13.73
CA GLY A 139 -5.80 -13.05 -13.10
C GLY A 139 -6.81 -13.97 -13.77
N SER A 140 -6.86 -15.23 -13.34
CA SER A 140 -7.79 -16.27 -13.86
C SER A 140 -9.26 -15.87 -13.73
N SER A 141 -9.61 -15.22 -12.62
CA SER A 141 -10.88 -14.53 -12.38
C SER A 141 -10.60 -13.06 -12.06
N THR A 142 -11.62 -12.20 -12.19
CA THR A 142 -11.53 -10.81 -11.74
C THR A 142 -11.00 -10.76 -10.31
N PRO A 143 -9.82 -10.18 -10.07
CA PRO A 143 -9.20 -10.21 -8.74
C PRO A 143 -10.04 -9.43 -7.74
N THR A 144 -10.29 -10.02 -6.56
CA THR A 144 -10.80 -9.28 -5.41
C THR A 144 -9.64 -8.55 -4.75
N LEU A 145 -9.83 -7.28 -4.41
CA LEU A 145 -8.78 -6.43 -3.86
C LEU A 145 -9.05 -6.07 -2.41
N THR A 146 -8.00 -6.14 -1.58
CA THR A 146 -8.01 -5.65 -0.20
C THR A 146 -6.93 -4.57 -0.02
N TYR A 147 -7.17 -3.68 0.94
CA TYR A 147 -6.30 -2.54 1.21
C TYR A 147 -5.77 -2.62 2.65
N GLN A 148 -4.57 -2.10 2.87
CA GLN A 148 -4.04 -1.85 4.20
C GLN A 148 -3.13 -0.64 4.14
N TRP A 149 -3.40 0.38 4.96
CA TRP A 149 -2.58 1.58 5.02
C TRP A 149 -1.44 1.45 6.04
N TYR A 150 -0.33 2.14 5.76
CA TYR A 150 0.88 2.15 6.57
C TYR A 150 1.40 3.56 6.77
N ALA A 151 1.99 3.81 7.93
CA ALA A 151 2.69 5.04 8.27
C ALA A 151 4.20 4.77 8.39
N CYS A 152 4.99 5.48 7.60
CA CYS A 152 6.43 5.27 7.46
C CYS A 152 7.25 6.43 8.02
N THR A 153 8.37 6.14 8.68
CA THR A 153 9.34 7.15 9.11
C THR A 153 10.17 7.70 7.96
N GLN A 154 10.36 6.90 6.91
CA GLN A 154 11.07 7.25 5.68
C GLN A 154 10.13 7.20 4.48
N LYS A 155 10.44 7.99 3.45
CA LYS A 155 9.69 8.01 2.19
C LYS A 155 9.87 6.69 1.45
N VAL A 156 8.77 6.08 1.00
CA VAL A 156 8.79 4.96 0.06
C VAL A 156 8.85 5.55 -1.34
N THR A 157 9.98 5.39 -2.04
CA THR A 157 10.27 6.08 -3.30
C THR A 157 9.79 5.36 -4.54
N SER A 158 9.59 4.04 -4.47
CA SER A 158 9.08 3.20 -5.55
C SER A 158 8.05 2.20 -5.04
N ALA A 159 7.14 1.76 -5.90
CA ALA A 159 6.22 0.69 -5.56
C ALA A 159 6.98 -0.62 -5.32
N THR A 160 6.63 -1.34 -4.26
CA THR A 160 7.37 -2.54 -3.81
C THR A 160 6.42 -3.61 -3.29
N GLN A 161 6.80 -4.88 -3.36
CA GLN A 161 6.01 -5.99 -2.81
C GLN A 161 6.24 -6.20 -1.31
N THR A 162 7.38 -5.72 -0.80
CA THR A 162 7.78 -5.87 0.61
C THR A 162 7.48 -4.59 1.36
N VAL A 163 6.83 -4.70 2.51
CA VAL A 163 6.63 -3.56 3.41
C VAL A 163 7.98 -3.19 4.04
N PRO A 164 8.49 -1.96 3.84
CA PRO A 164 9.75 -1.54 4.44
C PRO A 164 9.69 -1.55 5.97
N ALA A 165 10.79 -1.88 6.65
CA ALA A 165 10.87 -1.85 8.13
C ALA A 165 10.62 -0.46 8.73
N THR A 166 10.71 0.60 7.93
CA THR A 166 10.40 1.97 8.32
C THR A 166 8.89 2.24 8.38
N CYS A 167 8.07 1.31 7.91
CA CYS A 167 6.62 1.41 7.84
C CYS A 167 5.94 0.55 8.91
N ALA A 168 5.01 1.16 9.63
CA ALA A 168 4.14 0.48 10.59
C ALA A 168 2.70 0.46 10.07
N THR A 169 1.98 -0.63 10.33
CA THR A 169 0.57 -0.78 9.97
C THR A 169 -0.28 0.25 10.70
N ILE A 170 -1.23 0.87 9.98
CA ILE A 170 -2.28 1.68 10.59
C ILE A 170 -3.46 0.76 10.91
N ASN A 171 -3.74 0.55 12.19
CA ASN A 171 -4.75 -0.40 12.64
C ASN A 171 -6.13 -0.11 12.02
N ALA A 172 -6.79 -1.19 11.57
CA ALA A 172 -8.12 -1.17 10.94
C ALA A 172 -8.29 -0.26 9.70
N ALA A 173 -7.19 0.27 9.14
CA ALA A 173 -7.23 1.08 7.92
C ALA A 173 -7.22 0.18 6.67
N THR A 174 -8.39 -0.38 6.34
CA THR A 174 -8.55 -1.32 5.22
C THR A 174 -9.44 -0.81 4.08
N GLN A 175 -9.86 0.45 4.15
CA GLN A 175 -10.70 1.09 3.14
C GLN A 175 -9.88 1.66 1.97
N THR A 176 -10.57 2.00 0.88
CA THR A 176 -9.97 2.66 -0.30
C THR A 176 -9.51 4.09 0.00
N THR A 177 -9.95 4.67 1.11
CA THR A 177 -9.56 6.00 1.57
C THR A 177 -9.07 5.96 3.02
N LEU A 178 -8.25 6.95 3.39
CA LEU A 178 -7.76 7.14 4.75
C LEU A 178 -7.79 8.62 5.12
N THR A 179 -8.59 8.98 6.12
CA THR A 179 -8.53 10.31 6.74
C THR A 179 -7.37 10.39 7.73
N LEU A 180 -6.53 11.41 7.58
CA LEU A 180 -5.34 11.58 8.39
C LEU A 180 -5.67 12.24 9.74
N THR A 181 -5.24 11.62 10.83
CA THR A 181 -5.40 12.15 12.19
C THR A 181 -4.05 12.63 12.74
N SER A 182 -4.05 13.22 13.93
CA SER A 182 -2.84 13.69 14.61
C SER A 182 -1.81 12.59 14.87
N THR A 183 -2.21 11.32 14.96
CA THR A 183 -1.29 10.19 15.17
C THR A 183 -0.40 9.92 13.95
N HIS A 184 -0.80 10.39 12.76
CA HIS A 184 -0.03 10.22 11.52
C HIS A 184 1.01 11.32 11.31
N GLN A 185 1.03 12.37 12.14
CA GLN A 185 1.90 13.52 11.96
C GLN A 185 3.38 13.12 11.83
N GLY A 186 4.11 13.78 10.93
CA GLY A 186 5.54 13.53 10.74
C GLY A 186 5.86 12.19 10.07
N LYS A 187 4.86 11.43 9.61
CA LYS A 187 5.04 10.18 8.84
C LYS A 187 4.73 10.38 7.37
N HIS A 188 5.31 9.53 6.52
CA HIS A 188 4.84 9.35 5.15
C HIS A 188 3.76 8.27 5.14
N ILE A 189 2.74 8.43 4.30
CA ILE A 189 1.64 7.47 4.25
C ILE A 189 1.66 6.71 2.94
N THR A 190 1.47 5.40 2.99
CA THR A 190 1.39 4.52 1.83
C THR A 190 0.27 3.50 2.00
N VAL A 191 -0.18 2.90 0.90
CA VAL A 191 -1.21 1.87 0.89
C VAL A 191 -0.70 0.60 0.22
N LYS A 192 -0.95 -0.54 0.85
CA LYS A 192 -0.76 -1.87 0.28
C LYS A 192 -2.08 -2.30 -0.33
N VAL A 193 -2.05 -2.70 -1.60
CA VAL A 193 -3.17 -3.32 -2.29
C VAL A 193 -2.81 -4.76 -2.55
N THR A 194 -3.67 -5.68 -2.13
CA THR A 194 -3.50 -7.12 -2.34
C THR A 194 -4.60 -7.61 -3.25
N GLY A 195 -4.24 -8.21 -4.38
CA GLY A 195 -5.17 -8.84 -5.30
C GLY A 195 -5.13 -10.36 -5.16
N THR A 196 -6.32 -10.97 -5.19
CA THR A 196 -6.48 -12.43 -5.14
C THR A 196 -7.46 -12.88 -6.22
N SER A 197 -7.05 -13.82 -7.06
CA SER A 197 -7.92 -14.56 -7.98
C SER A 197 -8.14 -15.99 -7.46
N ALA A 198 -9.22 -16.63 -7.91
CA ALA A 198 -9.55 -17.97 -7.47
C ALA A 198 -8.45 -18.97 -7.86
N GLY A 199 -7.99 -19.75 -6.88
CA GLY A 199 -7.00 -20.81 -7.07
C GLY A 199 -5.55 -20.34 -7.27
N THR A 200 -5.25 -19.05 -7.04
CA THR A 200 -3.90 -18.48 -7.15
C THR A 200 -3.48 -17.82 -5.85
N ASP A 201 -2.17 -17.77 -5.58
CA ASP A 201 -1.65 -17.06 -4.42
C ASP A 201 -1.91 -15.54 -4.51
N PRO A 202 -2.20 -14.87 -3.38
CA PRO A 202 -2.42 -13.44 -3.36
C PRO A 202 -1.12 -12.69 -3.70
N VAL A 203 -1.24 -11.66 -4.52
CA VAL A 203 -0.12 -10.77 -4.86
C VAL A 203 -0.38 -9.39 -4.30
N SER A 204 0.64 -8.77 -3.72
CA SER A 204 0.48 -7.47 -3.07
C SER A 204 1.53 -6.47 -3.49
N TRP A 205 1.10 -5.21 -3.63
CA TRP A 205 1.98 -4.09 -3.93
C TRP A 205 1.69 -2.93 -2.99
N LEU A 206 2.75 -2.38 -2.42
CA LEU A 206 2.78 -1.12 -1.69
C LEU A 206 2.98 0.02 -2.68
N SER A 207 2.20 1.09 -2.56
CA SER A 207 2.38 2.28 -3.38
C SER A 207 3.63 3.08 -2.97
N VAL A 208 4.05 4.00 -3.85
CA VAL A 208 4.88 5.14 -3.43
C VAL A 208 4.14 5.89 -2.31
N SER A 209 4.85 6.35 -1.29
CA SER A 209 4.24 7.08 -0.18
C SER A 209 3.96 8.55 -0.54
N THR A 210 3.25 9.27 0.32
CA THR A 210 3.14 10.73 0.22
C THR A 210 4.50 11.40 0.05
N SER A 211 4.57 12.45 -0.77
CA SER A 211 5.82 13.14 -1.11
C SER A 211 6.44 13.86 0.09
N THR A 212 5.58 14.41 0.96
CA THR A 212 5.94 15.04 2.23
C THR A 212 5.41 14.23 3.42
N LYS A 213 5.98 14.50 4.59
CA LYS A 213 5.43 14.02 5.87
C LYS A 213 4.09 14.68 6.15
N VAL A 214 3.20 13.97 6.86
CA VAL A 214 1.91 14.53 7.28
C VAL A 214 2.14 15.75 8.16
N LEU A 215 1.67 16.89 7.67
CA LEU A 215 1.74 18.18 8.36
C LEU A 215 0.60 18.32 9.36
N MET A 216 0.88 18.93 10.50
CA MET A 216 -0.11 19.31 11.50
C MET A 216 0.04 20.78 11.83
N ARG A 217 -1.07 21.52 11.77
CA ARG A 217 -1.10 22.95 12.07
C ARG A 217 -0.70 23.21 13.52
N ALA A 218 0.10 24.25 13.74
CA ALA A 218 0.37 24.75 15.08
C ALA A 218 -0.93 25.07 15.82
N THR A 219 -1.14 24.48 16.98
CA THR A 219 -2.35 24.65 17.80
C THR A 219 -1.95 24.76 19.26
N ALA A 220 -2.37 25.83 19.94
CA ALA A 220 -2.09 26.02 21.35
C ALA A 220 -2.96 25.06 22.19
N THR A 221 -2.32 24.22 23.01
CA THR A 221 -2.98 23.40 24.03
C THR A 221 -3.09 24.14 25.35
N THR A 222 -2.13 25.01 25.65
CA THR A 222 -2.20 26.01 26.72
C THR A 222 -2.05 27.38 26.10
N LYS A 223 -3.02 28.27 26.35
CA LYS A 223 -3.06 29.61 25.74
C LYS A 223 -1.87 30.47 26.23
N PRO A 224 -1.36 31.38 25.39
CA PRO A 224 -0.32 32.31 25.81
C PRO A 224 -0.71 33.16 27.02
N THR A 225 0.28 33.47 27.83
CA THR A 225 0.16 34.39 28.98
C THR A 225 1.28 35.42 28.95
N LEU A 226 1.21 36.38 29.85
CA LEU A 226 2.32 37.30 30.11
C LEU A 226 2.45 37.50 31.61
N THR A 227 3.67 37.81 32.04
CA THR A 227 4.04 38.02 33.44
C THR A 227 4.78 39.35 33.60
N GLY A 228 4.91 39.81 34.85
CA GLY A 228 5.49 41.10 35.20
C GLY A 228 4.45 42.11 35.68
N THR A 229 4.94 43.26 36.15
CA THR A 229 4.10 44.33 36.72
C THR A 229 3.82 45.39 35.67
N ALA A 230 2.55 45.80 35.55
CA ALA A 230 2.14 46.88 34.65
C ALA A 230 2.46 48.25 35.27
N LYS A 231 3.73 48.63 35.29
CA LYS A 231 4.23 49.90 35.81
C LYS A 231 5.27 50.47 34.86
N VAL A 232 5.28 51.79 34.65
CA VAL A 232 6.34 52.44 33.86
C VAL A 232 7.73 52.07 34.42
N GLY A 233 8.65 51.72 33.53
CA GLY A 233 9.99 51.20 33.82
C GLY A 233 10.06 49.69 34.05
N ALA A 234 8.94 49.02 34.31
CA ALA A 234 8.92 47.57 34.54
C ALA A 234 8.98 46.78 33.22
N LYS A 235 9.40 45.52 33.35
CA LYS A 235 9.49 44.56 32.23
C LYS A 235 8.32 43.59 32.27
N LEU A 236 7.66 43.42 31.13
CA LEU A 236 6.73 42.33 30.87
C LEU A 236 7.40 41.23 30.06
N THR A 237 7.05 39.99 30.34
CA THR A 237 7.56 38.80 29.66
C THR A 237 6.41 37.98 29.10
N ALA A 238 6.47 37.67 27.80
CA ALA A 238 5.53 36.80 27.12
C ALA A 238 5.88 35.33 27.41
N ASN A 239 4.85 34.52 27.66
CA ASN A 239 4.92 33.07 27.66
C ASN A 239 4.02 32.55 26.55
N GLU A 240 4.58 31.85 25.57
CA GLU A 240 3.82 31.30 24.45
C GLU A 240 2.80 30.24 24.87
N GLY A 241 2.96 29.62 26.05
CA GLY A 241 2.16 28.47 26.48
C GLY A 241 2.68 27.18 25.85
N THR A 242 1.81 26.19 25.68
CA THR A 242 2.17 24.90 25.07
C THR A 242 1.46 24.73 23.75
N TRP A 243 2.17 24.25 22.75
CA TRP A 243 1.67 24.10 21.39
C TRP A 243 1.97 22.72 20.83
N THR A 244 1.03 22.19 20.07
CA THR A 244 1.24 21.02 19.20
C THR A 244 1.39 21.46 17.75
N GLY A 245 2.15 20.72 16.95
CA GLY A 245 2.29 20.98 15.52
C GLY A 245 3.36 20.10 14.90
N SER A 246 3.29 19.89 13.59
CA SER A 246 4.28 19.12 12.84
C SER A 246 4.52 19.77 11.48
N PRO A 247 5.75 20.23 11.17
CA PRO A 247 6.92 20.28 12.04
C PRO A 247 6.71 21.10 13.33
N ALA A 248 7.67 20.99 14.27
CA ALA A 248 7.63 21.74 15.53
C ALA A 248 7.34 23.23 15.27
N PRO A 249 6.35 23.83 15.95
CA PRO A 249 5.99 25.23 15.72
C PRO A 249 7.15 26.18 16.04
N THR A 250 7.30 27.22 15.23
CA THR A 250 8.09 28.41 15.55
C THR A 250 7.17 29.56 15.95
N PHE A 251 7.66 30.49 16.77
CA PHE A 251 6.86 31.56 17.35
C PHE A 251 7.36 32.94 16.99
N THR A 252 6.42 33.84 16.72
CA THR A 252 6.68 35.29 16.63
C THR A 252 5.77 36.04 17.59
N TYR A 253 6.25 37.19 18.06
CA TYR A 253 5.57 38.02 19.04
C TYR A 253 5.27 39.38 18.45
N GLN A 254 4.17 39.99 18.88
CA GLN A 254 3.88 41.40 18.66
C GLN A 254 3.15 41.94 19.88
N TRP A 255 3.69 42.98 20.50
CA TRP A 255 3.06 43.63 21.64
C TRP A 255 2.00 44.64 21.19
N TYR A 256 0.96 44.78 22.01
CA TYR A 256 -0.18 45.67 21.78
C TYR A 256 -0.49 46.48 23.04
N ALA A 257 -0.91 47.73 22.83
CA ALA A 257 -1.48 48.59 23.86
C ALA A 257 -2.97 48.78 23.59
N CYS A 258 -3.80 48.47 24.58
CA CYS A 258 -5.25 48.48 24.47
C CYS A 258 -5.89 49.59 25.32
N THR A 259 -7.00 50.14 24.83
CA THR A 259 -7.85 51.09 25.58
C THR A 259 -8.85 50.40 26.51
N GLN A 260 -9.14 49.12 26.24
CA GLN A 260 -10.07 48.28 27.01
C GLN A 260 -9.35 47.01 27.48
N LYS A 261 -9.79 46.46 28.62
CA LYS A 261 -9.25 45.21 29.17
C LYS A 261 -9.69 44.02 28.31
N VAL A 262 -8.76 43.13 27.99
CA VAL A 262 -9.05 41.82 27.38
C VAL A 262 -9.02 40.78 28.49
N SER A 263 -10.19 40.28 28.87
CA SER A 263 -10.37 39.42 30.05
C SER A 263 -9.86 37.99 29.89
N SER A 264 -9.81 37.49 28.65
CA SER A 264 -9.34 36.15 28.32
C SER A 264 -8.58 36.13 27.00
N ALA A 265 -7.69 35.16 26.84
CA ALA A 265 -6.96 35.02 25.59
C ALA A 265 -7.91 34.72 24.42
N THR A 266 -7.66 35.35 23.26
CA THR A 266 -8.52 35.34 22.07
C THR A 266 -7.70 35.13 20.80
N GLN A 267 -8.31 34.61 19.72
CA GLN A 267 -7.68 34.41 18.41
C GLN A 267 -7.81 35.61 17.47
N THR A 268 -8.36 36.72 17.95
CA THR A 268 -8.48 37.97 17.20
C THR A 268 -7.87 39.10 18.02
N VAL A 269 -7.29 40.09 17.34
CA VAL A 269 -6.85 41.32 18.01
C VAL A 269 -8.06 42.27 18.07
N PRO A 270 -8.56 42.64 19.26
CA PRO A 270 -9.66 43.59 19.36
C PRO A 270 -9.28 44.95 18.76
N SER A 271 -10.24 45.66 18.17
CA SER A 271 -10.03 47.02 17.63
C SER A 271 -9.56 48.04 18.67
N THR A 272 -9.81 47.75 19.95
CA THR A 272 -9.35 48.52 21.10
C THR A 272 -7.85 48.38 21.36
N CYS A 273 -7.17 47.45 20.69
CA CYS A 273 -5.74 47.16 20.83
C CYS A 273 -4.96 47.62 19.60
N GLN A 274 -3.97 48.48 19.82
CA GLN A 274 -3.07 49.00 18.78
C GLN A 274 -1.68 48.39 18.92
N ALA A 275 -1.05 48.04 17.81
CA ALA A 275 0.27 47.42 17.81
C ALA A 275 1.32 48.43 18.31
N ILE A 276 2.23 47.97 19.16
CA ILE A 276 3.38 48.77 19.59
C ILE A 276 4.50 48.54 18.56
N ASN A 277 4.77 49.55 17.75
CA ASN A 277 5.67 49.43 16.60
C ASN A 277 7.05 48.85 16.97
N GLY A 278 7.49 47.85 16.21
CA GLY A 278 8.81 47.21 16.38
C GLY A 278 8.94 46.30 17.61
N GLN A 279 7.92 46.18 18.45
CA GLN A 279 7.98 45.36 19.66
C GLN A 279 7.62 43.91 19.37
N THR A 280 8.63 43.13 18.97
CA THR A 280 8.48 41.72 18.55
C THR A 280 9.31 40.73 19.39
N LYS A 281 9.98 41.21 20.43
CA LYS A 281 10.75 40.37 21.36
C LYS A 281 9.82 39.66 22.35
N THR A 282 10.33 38.61 22.99
CA THR A 282 9.64 37.90 24.09
C THR A 282 9.41 38.78 25.32
N THR A 283 10.00 39.97 25.38
CA THR A 283 9.88 40.89 26.51
C THR A 283 9.65 42.32 26.04
N LEU A 284 8.89 43.09 26.82
CA LEU A 284 8.64 44.51 26.59
C LEU A 284 8.95 45.31 27.86
N THR A 285 9.77 46.35 27.74
CA THR A 285 9.95 47.34 28.81
C THR A 285 8.92 48.45 28.65
N LEU A 286 8.21 48.78 29.72
CA LEU A 286 7.15 49.78 29.70
C LEU A 286 7.72 51.20 29.80
N THR A 287 7.45 52.04 28.83
CA THR A 287 7.74 53.48 28.83
C THR A 287 6.51 54.30 29.26
N SER A 288 6.70 55.60 29.49
CA SER A 288 5.61 56.55 29.82
C SER A 288 4.48 56.57 28.79
N THR A 289 4.77 56.28 27.52
CA THR A 289 3.79 56.17 26.43
C THR A 289 2.75 55.07 26.63
N HIS A 290 3.03 54.09 27.50
CA HIS A 290 2.11 53.00 27.83
C HIS A 290 1.20 53.32 29.03
N GLN A 291 1.46 54.41 29.75
CA GLN A 291 0.70 54.76 30.95
C GLN A 291 -0.80 54.89 30.63
N GLY A 292 -1.64 54.34 31.50
CA GLY A 292 -3.08 54.33 31.29
C GLY A 292 -3.57 53.36 30.21
N LYS A 293 -2.71 52.52 29.62
CA LYS A 293 -3.10 51.47 28.67
C LYS A 293 -3.09 50.10 29.33
N TYR A 294 -3.80 49.15 28.73
CA TYR A 294 -3.72 47.73 29.04
C TYR A 294 -2.75 47.07 28.07
N ILE A 295 -1.75 46.33 28.55
CA ILE A 295 -0.74 45.74 27.67
C ILE A 295 -1.02 44.27 27.46
N THR A 296 -0.85 43.81 26.22
CA THR A 296 -0.94 42.39 25.85
C THR A 296 0.07 42.04 24.77
N VAL A 297 0.25 40.74 24.55
CA VAL A 297 1.11 40.18 23.51
C VAL A 297 0.33 39.21 22.65
N LYS A 298 0.50 39.34 21.33
CA LYS A 298 0.06 38.35 20.34
C LYS A 298 1.21 37.38 20.10
N VAL A 299 0.94 36.10 20.30
CA VAL A 299 1.84 35.01 19.96
C VAL A 299 1.30 34.32 18.72
N THR A 300 2.14 34.19 17.70
CA THR A 300 1.80 33.53 16.44
C THR A 300 2.65 32.28 16.30
N GLY A 301 2.03 31.10 16.40
CA GLY A 301 2.68 29.81 16.17
C GLY A 301 2.52 29.38 14.72
N THR A 302 3.62 28.98 14.09
CA THR A 302 3.63 28.49 12.70
C THR A 302 4.36 27.15 12.62
N SER A 303 3.66 26.12 12.12
CA SER A 303 4.32 24.90 11.66
C SER A 303 4.59 25.03 10.17
N ASN A 304 5.83 24.78 9.74
CA ASN A 304 6.23 24.99 8.35
C ASN A 304 5.32 24.24 7.36
N GLY A 305 4.91 24.91 6.28
CA GLY A 305 3.95 24.38 5.29
C GLY A 305 2.47 24.38 5.76
N THR A 306 2.15 25.05 6.88
CA THR A 306 0.77 25.19 7.37
C THR A 306 0.41 26.65 7.68
N PRO A 307 -0.88 27.03 7.66
CA PRO A 307 -1.30 28.36 8.09
C PRO A 307 -0.94 28.62 9.55
N ALA A 308 -0.48 29.84 9.84
CA ALA A 308 -0.19 30.27 11.20
C ALA A 308 -1.46 30.26 12.09
N THR A 309 -1.26 30.06 13.38
CA THR A 309 -2.30 30.17 14.41
C THR A 309 -1.88 31.25 15.39
N LEU A 310 -2.77 32.19 15.68
CA LEU A 310 -2.47 33.31 16.55
C LEU A 310 -3.33 33.29 17.81
N TRP A 311 -2.76 33.78 18.90
CA TRP A 311 -3.45 34.02 20.15
C TRP A 311 -2.95 35.32 20.76
N LEU A 312 -3.87 36.21 21.13
CA LEU A 312 -3.64 37.36 21.98
C LEU A 312 -3.83 36.94 23.44
N ALA A 313 -2.84 37.19 24.29
CA ALA A 313 -2.96 36.93 25.73
C ALA A 313 -4.02 37.84 26.37
N LYS A 314 -4.50 37.47 27.57
CA LYS A 314 -5.24 38.42 28.41
C LYS A 314 -4.36 39.64 28.71
N THR A 315 -4.95 40.83 28.81
CA THR A 315 -4.18 42.03 29.13
C THR A 315 -3.72 42.05 30.58
N THR A 316 -2.67 42.83 30.86
CA THR A 316 -2.30 43.26 32.21
C THR A 316 -3.42 44.05 32.91
N THR A 317 -3.18 44.47 34.15
CA THR A 317 -3.83 45.66 34.71
C THR A 317 -3.41 46.92 33.95
N LYS A 318 -4.12 48.04 34.16
CA LYS A 318 -3.78 49.33 33.54
C LYS A 318 -2.38 49.76 34.02
N VAL A 319 -1.52 50.20 33.10
CA VAL A 319 -0.15 50.63 33.43
C VAL A 319 -0.20 51.88 34.31
N SER A 320 0.37 51.78 35.52
CA SER A 320 0.55 52.90 36.45
C SER A 320 1.82 53.69 36.16
#